data_AF-A0A7V8YAY9-F1
#
_entry.id   AF-A0A7V8YAY9-F1
#
_cell.length_a   1.000
_cell.length_b   1.000
_cell.length_c   1.000
_cell.angle_alpha   90.00
_cell.angle_beta   90.00
_cell.angle_gamma   90.00
#
_symmetry.space_group_name_H-M   'P 1'
#
loop_
_entity.id
_entity.type
_entity.pdbx_description
1 polymer ?
#
loop_
_entity_poly.entity_id
_entity_poly.type
_entity_poly.pdbx_seq_one_letter_code
_entity_poly.pdbx_strand_id
1 'polypeptide(L)'
;MSVGHLRRIDARRGELITAYYPLVQRIARRMAARLPSGIDTDELVSAGVIGLVEAVERFDPARGIAFEPYAKHRIQGAILDALRALDWVPRTVRQRANTLEEARRSLTRELGRAPVPREVARYLEIPVEDVHRLLEDASAQQPLSLDAPEGPGEPIPLDRVAGGED
;
A
#
# COMPACT_ATOMS: atom_id res chain seq x y z
N MET A 1 5.41 -31.94 -22.16
CA MET A 1 4.52 -30.77 -22.31
C MET A 1 4.78 -30.15 -23.69
N SER A 2 3.73 -29.86 -24.47
CA SER A 2 3.87 -29.36 -25.86
C SER A 2 4.03 -27.84 -25.93
N VAL A 3 4.77 -27.33 -26.92
CA VAL A 3 5.05 -25.89 -27.15
C VAL A 3 3.77 -25.06 -27.22
N GLY A 4 2.67 -25.62 -27.75
CA GLY A 4 1.37 -24.95 -27.80
C GLY A 4 0.64 -24.81 -26.46
N HIS A 5 1.05 -25.57 -25.44
CA HIS A 5 0.51 -25.46 -24.07
C HIS A 5 1.20 -24.34 -23.29
N LEU A 6 2.54 -24.24 -23.40
CA LEU A 6 3.32 -23.16 -22.81
C LEU A 6 2.87 -21.79 -23.33
N ARG A 7 2.70 -21.67 -24.66
CA ARG A 7 2.25 -20.41 -25.30
C ARG A 7 0.84 -19.96 -24.84
N ARG A 8 -0.04 -20.89 -24.47
CA ARG A 8 -1.38 -20.59 -23.94
C ARG A 8 -1.34 -20.13 -22.48
N ILE A 9 -0.45 -20.67 -21.67
CA ILE A 9 -0.24 -20.22 -20.29
C ILE A 9 0.28 -18.78 -20.29
N ASP A 10 1.25 -18.47 -21.13
CA ASP A 10 1.84 -17.13 -21.21
C ASP A 10 0.84 -16.07 -21.67
N ALA A 11 -0.01 -16.40 -22.65
CA ALA A 11 -1.08 -15.50 -23.11
C ALA A 11 -2.09 -15.19 -22.00
N ARG A 12 -2.55 -16.21 -21.27
CA ARG A 12 -3.53 -16.05 -20.19
C ARG A 12 -2.96 -15.29 -18.99
N ARG A 13 -1.65 -15.43 -18.72
CA ARG A 13 -0.93 -14.61 -17.74
C ARG A 13 -0.85 -13.14 -18.18
N GLY A 14 -0.55 -12.90 -19.45
CA GLY A 14 -0.53 -11.55 -20.03
C GLY A 14 -1.88 -10.83 -19.93
N GLU A 15 -2.99 -11.55 -20.17
CA GLU A 15 -4.35 -11.02 -20.01
C GLU A 15 -4.63 -10.61 -18.57
N LEU A 16 -4.25 -11.44 -17.59
CA LEU A 16 -4.40 -11.12 -16.17
C LEU A 16 -3.55 -9.90 -15.78
N ILE A 17 -2.30 -9.83 -16.22
CA ILE A 17 -1.44 -8.66 -15.94
C ILE A 17 -2.09 -7.38 -16.49
N THR A 18 -2.62 -7.43 -17.71
CA THR A 18 -3.31 -6.30 -18.34
C THR A 18 -4.57 -5.90 -17.59
N ALA A 19 -5.40 -6.88 -17.19
CA ALA A 19 -6.63 -6.64 -16.44
C ALA A 19 -6.39 -6.00 -15.07
N TYR A 20 -5.30 -6.38 -14.40
CA TYR A 20 -4.94 -5.87 -13.07
C TYR A 20 -3.95 -4.69 -13.09
N TYR A 21 -3.46 -4.26 -14.25
CA TYR A 21 -2.61 -3.06 -14.35
C TYR A 21 -3.24 -1.78 -13.75
N PRO A 22 -4.55 -1.50 -13.94
CA PRO A 22 -5.19 -0.35 -13.28
C PRO A 22 -5.14 -0.42 -11.74
N LEU A 23 -5.15 -1.63 -11.16
CA LEU A 23 -5.00 -1.83 -9.71
C LEU A 23 -3.62 -1.38 -9.24
N VAL A 24 -2.56 -1.74 -9.98
CA VAL A 24 -1.19 -1.31 -9.71
C VAL A 24 -1.11 0.21 -9.67
N GLN A 25 -1.62 0.87 -10.73
CA GLN A 25 -1.58 2.34 -10.79
C GLN A 25 -2.33 3.00 -9.63
N ARG A 26 -3.49 2.45 -9.25
CA ARG A 26 -4.29 2.96 -8.12
C ARG A 26 -3.53 2.84 -6.80
N ILE A 27 -2.84 1.72 -6.57
CA ILE A 27 -2.03 1.48 -5.37
C ILE A 27 -0.82 2.43 -5.36
N ALA A 28 -0.06 2.47 -6.47
CA ALA A 28 1.11 3.32 -6.61
C ALA A 28 0.79 4.81 -6.40
N ARG A 29 -0.25 5.34 -7.07
CA ARG A 29 -0.71 6.72 -6.86
C ARG A 29 -1.12 7.01 -5.42
N ARG A 30 -1.82 6.09 -4.78
CA ARG A 30 -2.24 6.23 -3.37
C ARG A 30 -1.04 6.24 -2.42
N MET A 31 -0.03 5.43 -2.69
CA MET A 31 1.21 5.41 -1.91
C MET A 31 2.03 6.67 -2.16
N ALA A 32 2.20 7.08 -3.43
CA ALA A 32 2.86 8.31 -3.86
C ALA A 32 2.31 9.56 -3.16
N ALA A 33 0.99 9.66 -3.02
CA ALA A 33 0.31 10.77 -2.34
C ALA A 33 0.73 10.96 -0.87
N ARG A 34 1.35 9.95 -0.25
CA ARG A 34 1.85 9.99 1.12
C ARG A 34 3.36 10.25 1.19
N LEU A 35 4.06 10.33 0.06
CA LEU A 35 5.51 10.51 -0.02
C LEU A 35 5.88 12.00 -0.12
N PRO A 36 7.11 12.40 0.26
CA PRO A 36 7.62 13.73 -0.06
C PRO A 36 7.74 13.94 -1.57
N SER A 37 7.81 15.21 -1.98
CA SER A 37 8.18 15.57 -3.35
C SER A 37 9.55 14.98 -3.71
N GLY A 38 9.65 14.32 -4.87
CA GLY A 38 10.91 13.78 -5.40
C GLY A 38 10.92 12.27 -5.67
N ILE A 39 9.89 11.53 -5.23
CA ILE A 39 9.71 10.13 -5.62
C ILE A 39 8.80 10.07 -6.84
N ASP A 40 9.31 9.46 -7.91
CA ASP A 40 8.57 9.30 -9.15
C ASP A 40 7.47 8.24 -8.99
N THR A 41 6.24 8.61 -9.34
CA THR A 41 5.10 7.68 -9.30
C THR A 41 5.29 6.56 -10.32
N ASP A 42 5.94 6.81 -11.46
CA ASP A 42 6.16 5.81 -12.50
C ASP A 42 7.16 4.73 -12.05
N GLU A 43 8.10 5.08 -11.17
CA GLU A 43 8.99 4.12 -10.53
C GLU A 43 8.22 3.18 -9.59
N LEU A 44 7.26 3.71 -8.82
CA LEU A 44 6.38 2.89 -7.98
C LEU A 44 5.44 2.01 -8.80
N VAL A 45 4.91 2.53 -9.92
CA VAL A 45 4.11 1.72 -10.84
C VAL A 45 4.95 0.56 -11.37
N SER A 46 6.19 0.83 -11.80
CA SER A 46 7.10 -0.19 -12.31
C SER A 46 7.39 -1.28 -11.28
N ALA A 47 7.71 -0.90 -10.04
CA ALA A 47 7.89 -1.84 -8.93
C ALA A 47 6.61 -2.66 -8.65
N GLY A 48 5.45 -2.00 -8.67
CA GLY A 48 4.17 -2.66 -8.48
C GLY A 48 3.82 -3.65 -9.60
N VAL A 49 4.20 -3.36 -10.85
CA VAL A 49 4.03 -4.29 -11.98
C VAL A 49 4.85 -5.56 -11.77
N ILE A 50 6.09 -5.44 -11.28
CA ILE A 50 6.92 -6.62 -10.93
C ILE A 50 6.20 -7.48 -9.89
N GLY A 51 5.65 -6.85 -8.84
CA GLY A 51 4.87 -7.56 -7.82
C GLY A 51 3.60 -8.23 -8.36
N LEU A 52 2.93 -7.63 -9.35
CA LEU A 52 1.78 -8.23 -10.03
C LEU A 52 2.18 -9.44 -10.89
N VAL A 53 3.28 -9.35 -11.64
CA VAL A 53 3.79 -10.47 -12.45
C VAL A 53 4.08 -11.67 -11.55
N GLU A 54 4.81 -11.46 -10.45
CA GLU A 54 5.09 -12.52 -9.49
C GLU A 54 3.81 -13.08 -8.84
N ALA A 55 2.81 -12.23 -8.61
CA ALA A 55 1.52 -12.68 -8.08
C ALA A 55 0.82 -13.61 -9.09
N VAL A 56 0.78 -13.24 -10.37
CA VAL A 56 0.18 -14.07 -11.43
C VAL A 56 0.93 -15.41 -11.56
N GLU A 57 2.25 -15.41 -11.40
CA GLU A 57 3.05 -16.63 -11.49
C GLU A 57 2.88 -17.59 -10.32
N ARG A 58 2.72 -17.06 -9.11
CA ARG A 58 2.73 -17.83 -7.85
C ARG A 58 1.34 -18.06 -7.25
N PHE A 59 0.30 -17.46 -7.83
CA PHE A 59 -1.06 -17.63 -7.35
C PHE A 59 -1.53 -19.08 -7.50
N ASP A 60 -2.10 -19.60 -6.42
CA ASP A 60 -2.66 -20.93 -6.36
C ASP A 60 -4.15 -20.83 -5.97
N PRO A 61 -5.07 -21.03 -6.94
CA PRO A 61 -6.51 -20.97 -6.69
C PRO A 61 -6.99 -21.99 -5.66
N ALA A 62 -6.26 -23.10 -5.46
CA ALA A 62 -6.64 -24.15 -4.51
C ALA A 62 -6.57 -23.68 -3.05
N ARG A 63 -5.93 -22.54 -2.79
CA ARG A 63 -5.84 -21.93 -1.45
C ARG A 63 -7.11 -21.20 -1.01
N GLY A 64 -8.13 -21.13 -1.85
CA GLY A 64 -9.45 -20.57 -1.50
C GLY A 64 -9.48 -19.05 -1.31
N ILE A 65 -8.41 -18.34 -1.69
CA ILE A 65 -8.37 -16.88 -1.68
C ILE A 65 -8.59 -16.33 -3.08
N ALA A 66 -9.36 -15.25 -3.21
CA ALA A 66 -9.49 -14.55 -4.48
C ALA A 66 -8.14 -13.96 -4.91
N PHE A 67 -7.94 -13.82 -6.23
CA PHE A 67 -6.68 -13.30 -6.77
C PHE A 67 -6.44 -11.83 -6.39
N GLU A 68 -7.46 -10.98 -6.40
CA GLU A 68 -7.29 -9.53 -6.17
C GLU A 68 -6.69 -9.18 -4.79
N PRO A 69 -7.17 -9.73 -3.65
CA PRO A 69 -6.53 -9.52 -2.34
C PRO A 69 -5.07 -9.98 -2.30
N TYR A 70 -4.77 -11.12 -2.92
CA TYR A 70 -3.41 -11.66 -3.00
C TYR A 70 -2.49 -10.76 -3.84
N ALA A 71 -2.94 -10.37 -5.03
CA ALA A 71 -2.21 -9.47 -5.93
C ALA A 71 -1.97 -8.11 -5.27
N LYS A 72 -2.98 -7.54 -4.60
CA LYS A 72 -2.85 -6.28 -3.84
C LYS A 72 -1.72 -6.36 -2.82
N HIS A 73 -1.65 -7.44 -2.03
CA HIS A 73 -0.60 -7.63 -1.03
C HIS A 73 0.79 -7.71 -1.68
N ARG A 74 0.92 -8.47 -2.79
CA ARG A 74 2.19 -8.60 -3.54
C ARG A 74 2.65 -7.28 -4.15
N ILE A 75 1.74 -6.54 -4.78
CA ILE A 75 2.01 -5.22 -5.37
C ILE A 75 2.50 -4.24 -4.31
N GLN A 76 1.80 -4.15 -3.17
CA GLN A 76 2.19 -3.28 -2.06
C GLN A 76 3.56 -3.65 -1.50
N GLY A 77 3.84 -4.95 -1.33
CA GLY A 77 5.14 -5.43 -0.89
C GLY A 77 6.27 -5.01 -1.82
N ALA A 78 6.10 -5.22 -3.13
CA ALA A 78 7.11 -4.85 -4.12
C ALA A 78 7.40 -3.34 -4.15
N ILE A 79 6.37 -2.50 -4.03
CA ILE A 79 6.55 -1.04 -3.94
C ILE A 79 7.28 -0.64 -2.66
N LEU A 80 6.92 -1.26 -1.52
CA LEU A 80 7.62 -1.00 -0.25
C LEU A 80 9.09 -1.44 -0.30
N ASP A 81 9.39 -2.56 -0.95
CA ASP A 81 10.76 -3.05 -1.11
C ASP A 81 11.60 -2.11 -2.00
N ALA A 82 11.03 -1.62 -3.10
CA ALA A 82 11.67 -0.61 -3.93
C ALA A 82 11.96 0.68 -3.14
N LEU A 83 10.99 1.14 -2.35
CA LEU A 83 11.18 2.31 -1.50
C LEU A 83 12.22 2.08 -0.39
N ARG A 84 12.34 0.86 0.16
CA ARG A 84 13.41 0.52 1.13
C ARG A 84 14.79 0.59 0.48
N ALA A 85 14.93 0.13 -0.77
CA ALA A 85 16.17 0.22 -1.51
C ALA A 85 16.61 1.69 -1.77
N LEU A 86 15.64 2.60 -1.82
CA LEU A 86 15.84 4.05 -1.90
C LEU A 86 16.05 4.73 -0.54
N ASP A 87 16.24 3.96 0.55
CA ASP A 87 16.41 4.45 1.93
C ASP A 87 15.21 5.27 2.48
N TRP A 88 14.02 5.11 1.87
CA TRP A 88 12.83 5.93 2.17
C TRP A 88 12.10 5.55 3.48
N VAL A 89 11.87 4.26 3.72
CA VAL A 89 10.94 3.79 4.78
C VAL A 89 11.36 4.18 6.22
N PRO A 90 12.66 4.21 6.61
CA PRO A 90 13.04 4.56 7.99
C PRO A 90 13.29 6.05 8.22
N ARG A 91 13.84 6.79 7.25
CA ARG A 91 14.26 8.19 7.44
C ARG A 91 13.06 9.14 7.39
N THR A 92 12.20 9.01 6.39
CA THR A 92 11.12 9.98 6.14
C THR A 92 10.00 9.89 7.18
N VAL A 93 9.67 8.68 7.64
CA VAL A 93 8.66 8.47 8.69
C VAL A 93 9.18 8.96 10.05
N ARG A 94 10.44 8.65 10.42
CA ARG A 94 11.06 9.21 11.65
C ARG A 94 11.19 10.72 11.59
N GLN A 95 11.62 11.28 10.47
CA GLN A 95 11.74 12.73 10.30
C GLN A 95 10.37 13.38 10.53
N ARG A 96 9.32 12.86 9.91
CA ARG A 96 7.96 13.41 10.04
C ARG A 96 7.37 13.21 11.43
N ALA A 97 7.64 12.08 12.09
CA ALA A 97 7.24 11.85 13.48
C ALA A 97 7.97 12.81 14.44
N ASN A 98 9.27 13.03 14.23
CA ASN A 98 10.05 14.00 15.00
C ASN A 98 9.54 15.43 14.78
N THR A 99 9.28 15.82 13.53
CA THR A 99 8.71 17.13 13.18
C THR A 99 7.33 17.33 13.81
N LEU A 100 6.48 16.31 13.82
CA LEU A 100 5.17 16.35 14.48
C LEU A 100 5.32 16.54 16.00
N GLU A 101 6.23 15.81 16.62
CA GLU A 101 6.49 15.87 18.06
C GLU A 101 7.11 17.22 18.46
N GLU A 102 8.05 17.74 17.68
CA GLU A 102 8.62 19.08 17.87
C GLU A 102 7.56 20.17 17.73
N ALA A 103 6.70 20.10 16.71
CA ALA A 103 5.58 21.03 16.55
C ALA A 103 4.61 20.98 17.73
N ARG A 104 4.24 19.77 18.19
CA ARG A 104 3.41 19.59 19.38
C ARG A 104 4.05 20.20 20.62
N ARG A 105 5.36 19.99 20.84
CA ARG A 105 6.09 20.56 21.99
C ARG A 105 6.16 22.08 21.93
N SER A 106 6.46 22.65 20.77
CA SER A 106 6.52 24.10 20.59
C SER A 106 5.16 24.75 20.83
N LEU A 107 4.10 24.23 20.23
CA LEU A 107 2.74 24.71 20.47
C LEU A 107 2.28 24.48 21.91
N THR A 108 2.68 23.39 22.56
CA THR A 108 2.34 23.18 23.98
C THR A 108 2.97 24.23 24.87
N ARG A 109 4.22 24.61 24.60
CA ARG A 109 4.90 25.71 25.32
C ARG A 109 4.23 27.05 25.08
N GLU A 110 3.75 27.31 23.86
CA GLU A 110 3.09 28.57 23.49
C GLU A 110 1.66 28.66 24.03
N LEU A 111 0.88 27.59 23.93
CA LEU A 111 -0.55 27.56 24.29
C LEU A 111 -0.80 27.21 25.76
N GLY A 112 0.20 26.66 26.47
CA GLY A 112 0.05 26.16 27.84
C GLY A 112 -0.83 24.90 27.95
N ARG A 113 -1.18 24.27 26.83
CA ARG A 113 -1.99 23.05 26.72
C ARG A 113 -1.60 22.25 25.49
N ALA A 114 -2.04 20.99 25.41
CA ALA A 114 -1.85 20.19 24.21
C ALA A 114 -2.56 20.86 23.00
N PRO A 115 -1.90 20.97 21.83
CA PRO A 115 -2.50 21.54 20.63
C PRO A 115 -3.47 20.55 19.98
N VAL A 116 -4.53 21.07 19.36
CA VAL A 116 -5.44 20.27 18.54
C VAL A 116 -4.87 20.06 17.13
N PRO A 117 -5.29 19.02 16.38
CA PRO A 117 -4.74 18.73 15.05
C PRO A 117 -4.75 19.90 14.08
N ARG A 118 -5.78 20.75 14.11
CA ARG A 118 -5.88 21.97 13.27
C ARG A 118 -4.82 23.03 13.61
N GLU A 119 -4.40 23.13 14.88
CA GLU A 119 -3.36 24.07 15.31
C GLU A 119 -1.98 23.57 14.86
N VAL A 120 -1.74 22.26 14.97
CA VAL A 120 -0.53 21.61 14.46
C VAL A 120 -0.43 21.73 12.94
N ALA A 121 -1.54 21.52 12.23
CA ALA A 121 -1.63 21.66 10.78
C ALA A 121 -1.24 23.08 10.32
N ARG A 122 -1.77 24.10 11.01
CA ARG A 122 -1.43 25.50 10.73
C ARG A 122 0.04 25.81 11.00
N TYR A 123 0.59 25.30 12.11
CA TYR A 123 1.99 25.52 12.48
C TYR A 123 2.97 24.86 11.51
N LEU A 124 2.61 23.69 10.98
CA LEU A 124 3.42 22.94 10.01
C LEU A 124 3.13 23.31 8.55
N GLU A 125 2.15 24.20 8.31
CA GLU A 125 1.68 24.58 6.97
C GLU A 125 1.25 23.38 6.10
N ILE A 126 0.59 22.40 6.72
CA ILE A 126 0.07 21.20 6.04
C ILE A 126 -1.45 21.05 6.23
N PRO A 127 -2.15 20.30 5.35
CA PRO A 127 -3.53 19.90 5.57
C PRO A 127 -3.73 19.16 6.90
N VAL A 128 -4.90 19.32 7.53
CA VAL A 128 -5.20 18.65 8.81
C VAL A 128 -5.30 17.13 8.64
N GLU A 129 -5.72 16.67 7.46
CA GLU A 129 -5.77 15.26 7.08
C GLU A 129 -4.38 14.62 7.07
N ASP A 130 -3.34 15.38 6.72
CA ASP A 130 -1.95 14.92 6.79
C ASP A 130 -1.49 14.79 8.25
N VAL A 131 -1.91 15.68 9.14
CA VAL A 131 -1.66 15.55 10.59
C VAL A 131 -2.31 14.28 11.15
N HIS A 132 -3.55 13.99 10.77
CA HIS A 132 -4.24 12.76 11.19
C HIS A 132 -3.50 11.51 10.75
N ARG A 133 -3.06 11.46 9.49
CA ARG A 133 -2.22 10.37 8.97
C ARG A 133 -0.89 10.24 9.71
N LEU A 134 -0.22 11.35 10.03
CA LEU A 134 1.03 11.31 10.78
C LEU A 134 0.84 10.76 12.21
N LEU A 135 -0.30 11.05 12.83
CA LEU A 135 -0.65 10.50 14.15
C LEU A 135 -0.94 8.99 14.07
N GLU A 136 -1.60 8.53 13.00
CA GLU A 136 -1.84 7.10 12.72
C GLU A 136 -0.54 6.35 12.41
N ASP A 137 0.32 6.92 11.59
CA ASP A 137 1.62 6.34 11.24
C ASP A 137 2.52 6.25 12.48
N ALA A 138 2.48 7.24 13.39
CA ALA A 138 3.25 7.23 14.63
C ALA A 138 2.76 6.19 15.64
N SER A 139 1.44 5.95 15.72
CA SER A 139 0.87 4.94 16.64
C SER A 139 1.12 3.51 16.14
N ALA A 140 1.13 3.29 14.82
CA ALA A 140 1.48 2.01 14.19
C ALA A 140 2.96 1.61 14.36
N GLN A 141 3.83 2.53 14.80
CA GLN A 141 5.25 2.27 15.07
C GLN A 141 5.53 1.91 16.54
N GLN A 142 4.52 1.93 17.42
CA GLN A 142 4.68 1.23 18.68
C GLN A 142 4.74 -0.27 18.36
N PRO A 143 5.77 -1.01 18.82
CA PRO A 143 5.78 -2.44 18.62
C PRO A 143 4.52 -2.99 19.29
N LEU A 144 3.59 -3.48 18.47
CA LEU A 144 2.45 -4.26 18.92
C LEU A 144 3.05 -5.42 19.72
N SER A 145 2.86 -5.41 21.03
CA SER A 145 2.94 -6.64 21.81
C SER A 145 1.77 -7.49 21.33
N LEU A 146 2.07 -8.47 20.48
CA LEU A 146 1.10 -9.35 19.84
C LEU A 146 0.54 -10.33 20.86
N ASP A 147 -0.64 -10.04 21.39
CA ASP A 147 -1.56 -11.04 21.95
C ASP A 147 -3.00 -10.58 21.68
N ALA A 148 -3.55 -10.93 20.51
CA ALA A 148 -4.99 -11.16 20.29
C ALA A 148 -5.27 -11.67 18.86
N PRO A 149 -6.17 -12.65 18.67
CA PRO A 149 -6.49 -13.25 17.37
C PRO A 149 -7.58 -12.46 16.62
N GLU A 150 -7.40 -12.24 15.31
CA GLU A 150 -8.40 -11.64 14.43
C GLU A 150 -9.35 -12.70 13.85
N GLY A 151 -10.66 -12.46 13.97
CA GLY A 151 -11.73 -13.34 13.46
C GLY A 151 -12.00 -13.15 11.95
N PRO A 152 -12.72 -14.10 11.31
CA PRO A 152 -12.77 -14.18 9.85
C PRO A 152 -13.85 -13.26 9.25
N GLY A 153 -13.43 -12.41 8.31
CA GLY A 153 -14.33 -11.63 7.45
C GLY A 153 -14.93 -12.49 6.34
N GLU A 154 -16.21 -12.27 6.06
CA GLU A 154 -17.05 -13.09 5.19
C GLU A 154 -16.69 -12.94 3.68
N PRO A 155 -16.64 -14.05 2.91
CA PRO A 155 -16.24 -14.03 1.50
C PRO A 155 -17.37 -13.65 0.54
N ILE A 156 -17.05 -12.90 -0.52
CA ILE A 156 -17.94 -12.66 -1.66
C ILE A 156 -17.80 -13.82 -2.68
N PRO A 157 -18.89 -14.51 -3.07
CA PRO A 157 -18.83 -15.64 -4.00
C PRO A 157 -18.42 -15.26 -5.44
N LEU A 158 -17.64 -16.14 -6.07
CA LEU A 158 -17.06 -15.98 -7.42
C LEU A 158 -17.90 -16.63 -8.54
N ASP A 159 -19.17 -16.93 -8.31
CA ASP A 159 -20.03 -17.68 -9.24
C ASP A 159 -20.59 -16.85 -10.42
N ARG A 160 -20.27 -15.55 -10.54
CA ARG A 160 -20.82 -14.68 -11.60
C ARG A 160 -19.99 -14.50 -12.87
N VAL A 161 -18.87 -15.20 -13.06
CA VAL A 161 -18.03 -15.03 -14.27
C VAL A 161 -18.12 -16.21 -15.25
N ALA A 162 -18.99 -17.19 -15.01
CA ALA A 162 -19.23 -18.27 -15.97
C ALA A 162 -20.73 -18.40 -16.27
N GLY A 163 -21.13 -18.02 -17.49
CA GLY A 163 -22.47 -18.29 -17.99
C GLY A 163 -22.75 -17.57 -19.31
N GLY A 164 -22.64 -18.30 -20.41
CA GLY A 164 -23.19 -17.87 -21.71
C GLY A 164 -22.46 -18.44 -22.92
N GLU A 165 -22.42 -19.76 -23.09
CA GLU A 165 -22.33 -20.38 -24.41
C GLU A 165 -23.70 -20.99 -24.70
N ASP A 166 -24.36 -20.47 -25.73
CA ASP A 166 -25.26 -21.20 -26.64
C ASP A 166 -25.10 -20.56 -28.03
#